data_AF-A0A6F8YVY6-F1
#
_entry.id   AF-A0A6F8YVY6-F1
#
_cell.length_a   1.000
_cell.length_b   1.000
_cell.length_c   1.000
_cell.angle_alpha   90.00
_cell.angle_beta   90.00
_cell.angle_gamma   90.00
#
_symmetry.space_group_name_H-M   'P 1'
#
loop_
_entity.id
_entity.type
_entity.pdbx_description
1 polymer ?
#
loop_
_entity_poly.entity_id
_entity_poly.type
_entity_poly.pdbx_seq_one_letter_code
_entity_poly.pdbx_strand_id
1 'polypeptide(L)'
;MTSATLAPDRPATRRSARGGRRLDRYSGLGLGVAMLWFSLLVLIPLTAVVVTASEGGWGRFWDAVTNEQTAAAIRLTVGTALGVTLVNVVMGTLIAWVLVRDRFFGKRLLEILIDIPFALPTIVAGLVLLSLYGPESPLGVDIHNTRIAVFLAFLFVTLPFIVRTVQPVLAELDKEVEEAAASLGASRFTTFRRVILPSLTPAIAAGAALSFARGSASTARWCSCPATCRCVRRSPRSASSAASRTTTWTAPPPSPRCCWPSRSR
;
A
#
# COMPACT_ATOMS: atom_id res chain seq x y z
N MET A 1 28.92 -49.74 -48.31
CA MET A 1 29.74 -50.18 -47.16
C MET A 1 30.31 -48.93 -46.51
N THR A 2 29.62 -48.42 -45.48
CA THR A 2 29.98 -48.54 -44.05
C THR A 2 31.17 -47.62 -43.71
N SER A 3 31.11 -46.67 -42.78
CA SER A 3 30.30 -46.58 -41.56
C SER A 3 30.17 -45.13 -41.09
N ALA A 4 28.98 -44.81 -40.60
CA ALA A 4 28.70 -43.63 -39.79
C ALA A 4 29.38 -43.76 -38.42
N THR A 5 30.13 -42.74 -38.01
CA THR A 5 30.65 -42.63 -36.64
C THR A 5 29.57 -41.99 -35.77
N LEU A 6 28.82 -42.82 -35.04
CA LEU A 6 27.92 -42.38 -33.99
C LEU A 6 28.72 -41.73 -32.86
N ALA A 7 28.43 -40.45 -32.57
CA ALA A 7 28.86 -39.81 -31.34
C ALA A 7 28.05 -40.38 -30.15
N PRO A 8 28.68 -40.69 -29.01
CA PRO A 8 27.95 -41.20 -27.85
C PRO A 8 27.11 -40.08 -27.22
N ASP A 9 25.80 -40.32 -27.19
CA ASP A 9 24.81 -39.54 -26.47
C ASP A 9 25.12 -39.64 -24.95
N ARG A 10 25.50 -38.53 -24.33
CA ARG A 10 25.80 -38.50 -22.89
C ARG A 10 24.49 -38.35 -22.13
N PRO A 11 24.06 -39.32 -21.31
CA PRO A 11 22.89 -39.12 -20.46
C PRO A 11 23.19 -38.01 -19.44
N ALA A 12 22.52 -36.86 -19.58
CA ALA A 12 22.52 -35.79 -18.60
C ALA A 12 21.91 -36.33 -17.30
N THR A 13 22.76 -36.72 -16.37
CA THR A 13 22.36 -37.15 -15.04
C THR A 13 21.72 -35.97 -14.31
N ARG A 14 20.37 -35.92 -14.30
CA ARG A 14 19.59 -35.06 -13.39
C ARG A 14 19.86 -35.53 -11.96
N ARG A 15 20.93 -35.03 -11.34
CA ARG A 15 21.14 -35.13 -9.89
C ARG A 15 20.05 -34.31 -9.20
N SER A 16 18.97 -35.00 -8.82
CA SER A 16 18.02 -34.50 -7.83
C SER A 16 18.76 -34.37 -6.50
N ALA A 17 19.38 -33.22 -6.26
CA ALA A 17 19.87 -32.84 -4.95
C ALA A 17 18.68 -32.42 -4.08
N ARG A 18 17.83 -33.38 -3.74
CA ARG A 18 16.85 -33.25 -2.65
C ARG A 18 17.60 -33.44 -1.33
N GLY A 19 18.53 -32.53 -1.06
CA GLY A 19 19.26 -32.45 0.19
C GLY A 19 18.31 -31.96 1.27
N GLY A 20 17.68 -32.90 1.97
CA GLY A 20 16.97 -32.60 3.21
C GLY A 20 17.95 -31.95 4.18
N ARG A 21 17.86 -30.62 4.32
CA ARG A 21 18.58 -29.85 5.33
C ARG A 21 18.10 -30.34 6.69
N ARG A 22 18.78 -31.35 7.25
CA ARG A 22 18.72 -31.63 8.68
C ARG A 22 19.28 -30.37 9.34
N LEU A 23 18.39 -29.53 9.87
CA LEU A 23 18.77 -28.39 10.69
C LEU A 23 19.69 -28.92 11.78
N ASP A 24 20.96 -28.50 11.74
CA ASP A 24 21.89 -28.79 12.81
C ASP A 24 21.30 -28.26 14.13
N ARG A 25 21.53 -28.96 15.24
CA ARG A 25 20.87 -28.68 16.53
C ARG A 25 21.12 -27.22 16.97
N TYR A 26 22.26 -26.65 16.58
CA TYR A 26 22.61 -25.24 16.76
C TYR A 26 21.82 -24.27 15.86
N SER A 27 21.58 -24.62 14.59
CA SER A 27 20.73 -23.82 13.69
C SER A 27 19.25 -23.85 14.11
N GLY A 28 18.79 -24.96 14.67
CA GLY A 28 17.44 -25.07 15.25
C GLY A 28 17.25 -24.18 16.48
N LEU A 29 18.24 -24.13 17.36
CA LEU A 29 18.22 -23.25 18.54
C LEU A 29 18.22 -21.76 18.14
N GLY A 30 19.06 -21.39 17.16
CA GLY A 30 19.09 -20.03 16.63
C GLY A 30 17.76 -19.60 15.99
N LEU A 31 17.13 -20.49 15.23
CA LEU A 31 15.80 -20.25 14.66
C LEU A 31 14.73 -20.10 15.76
N GLY A 32 14.79 -20.93 16.80
CA GLY A 32 13.87 -20.86 17.94
C GLY A 32 14.00 -19.55 18.73
N VAL A 33 15.24 -19.13 19.03
CA VAL A 33 15.51 -17.86 19.71
C VAL A 33 15.07 -16.68 18.86
N ALA A 34 15.35 -16.69 17.55
CA ALA A 34 14.89 -15.65 16.63
C ALA A 34 13.35 -15.59 16.58
N MET A 35 12.66 -16.73 16.44
CA MET A 35 11.21 -16.78 16.44
C MET A 35 10.60 -16.29 17.75
N LEU A 36 11.18 -16.67 18.89
CA LEU A 36 10.72 -16.22 20.21
C LEU A 36 10.95 -14.71 20.37
N TRP A 37 12.09 -14.19 19.95
CA TRP A 37 12.39 -12.76 19.97
C TRP A 37 11.42 -11.95 19.12
N PHE A 38 11.18 -12.34 17.86
CA PHE A 38 10.20 -11.68 16.99
C PHE A 38 8.77 -11.78 17.54
N SER A 39 8.41 -12.95 18.07
CA SER A 39 7.10 -13.13 18.71
C SER A 39 6.95 -12.17 19.87
N LEU A 40 7.92 -12.08 20.77
CA LEU A 40 7.87 -11.22 21.94
C LEU A 40 7.81 -9.73 21.57
N LEU A 41 8.58 -9.30 20.56
CA LEU A 41 8.58 -7.94 20.04
C LEU A 41 7.19 -7.51 19.54
N VAL A 42 6.46 -8.41 18.88
CA VAL A 42 5.11 -8.13 18.37
C VAL A 42 4.04 -8.29 19.46
N LEU A 43 4.19 -9.28 20.35
CA LEU A 43 3.14 -9.63 21.32
C LEU A 43 3.07 -8.64 22.49
N ILE A 44 4.19 -8.07 22.93
CA ILE A 44 4.21 -7.07 24.02
C ILE A 44 3.33 -5.84 23.69
N PRO A 45 3.50 -5.12 22.57
CA PRO A 45 2.65 -3.97 22.26
C PRO A 45 1.20 -4.38 21.97
N LEU A 46 0.98 -5.56 21.37
CA LEU A 46 -0.37 -6.04 21.08
C LEU A 46 -1.15 -6.33 22.38
N THR A 47 -0.51 -7.01 23.35
CA THR A 47 -1.11 -7.28 24.66
C THR A 47 -1.33 -5.99 25.44
N ALA A 48 -0.40 -5.03 25.40
CA ALA A 48 -0.59 -3.71 26.02
C ALA A 48 -1.81 -2.96 25.46
N VAL A 49 -2.02 -2.98 24.13
CA VAL A 49 -3.20 -2.39 23.49
C VAL A 49 -4.49 -3.09 23.91
N VAL A 50 -4.48 -4.42 24.00
CA VAL A 50 -5.67 -5.18 24.43
C VAL A 50 -6.01 -4.89 25.90
N VAL A 51 -5.02 -4.86 26.79
CA VAL A 51 -5.22 -4.55 28.22
C VAL A 51 -5.78 -3.14 28.37
N THR A 52 -5.13 -2.13 27.80
CA THR A 52 -5.60 -0.73 27.86
C THR A 52 -6.98 -0.53 27.24
N ALA A 53 -7.32 -1.25 26.17
CA ALA A 53 -8.67 -1.21 25.59
C ALA A 53 -9.72 -1.88 26.50
N SER A 54 -9.33 -2.89 27.29
CA SER A 54 -10.22 -3.65 28.18
C SER A 54 -10.42 -3.02 29.57
N GLU A 55 -9.52 -2.13 30.00
CA GLU A 55 -9.60 -1.41 31.30
C GLU A 55 -10.91 -0.61 31.47
N GLY A 56 -11.56 -0.22 30.37
CA GLY A 56 -12.84 0.48 30.37
C GLY A 56 -14.08 -0.42 30.53
N GLY A 57 -13.93 -1.74 30.48
CA GLY A 57 -15.02 -2.72 30.41
C GLY A 57 -15.61 -2.87 29.00
N TRP A 58 -16.17 -4.05 28.70
CA TRP A 58 -16.71 -4.38 27.36
C TRP A 58 -17.84 -3.44 26.91
N GLY A 59 -18.59 -2.86 27.85
CA GLY A 59 -19.63 -1.87 27.59
C GLY A 59 -19.08 -0.54 27.04
N ARG A 60 -18.00 0.00 27.62
CA ARG A 60 -17.38 1.24 27.10
C ARG A 60 -16.71 1.04 25.74
N PHE A 61 -16.18 -0.15 25.47
CA PHE A 61 -15.68 -0.49 24.14
C PHE A 61 -16.82 -0.40 23.12
N TRP A 62 -17.98 -0.99 23.42
CA TRP A 62 -19.14 -0.93 22.54
C TRP A 62 -19.60 0.52 22.34
N ASP A 63 -19.76 1.29 23.43
CA ASP A 63 -20.16 2.70 23.37
C ASP A 63 -19.18 3.55 22.54
N ALA A 64 -17.87 3.30 22.67
CA ALA A 64 -16.84 3.99 21.89
C ALA A 64 -16.92 3.66 20.39
N VAL A 65 -17.29 2.43 20.04
CA VAL A 65 -17.45 1.97 18.65
C VAL A 65 -18.78 2.45 18.05
N THR A 66 -19.87 2.45 18.83
CA THR A 66 -21.20 2.90 18.36
C THR A 66 -21.40 4.41 18.41
N ASN A 67 -20.45 5.18 18.95
CA ASN A 67 -20.47 6.62 18.86
C ASN A 67 -20.56 7.07 17.38
N GLU A 68 -21.50 7.97 17.05
CA GLU A 68 -21.77 8.41 15.68
C GLU A 68 -20.52 8.90 14.97
N GLN A 69 -19.62 9.54 15.70
CA GLN A 69 -18.37 10.07 15.16
C GLN A 69 -17.40 8.93 14.76
N THR A 70 -17.30 7.87 15.57
CA THR A 70 -16.49 6.69 15.28
C THR A 70 -17.06 5.90 14.12
N ALA A 71 -18.37 5.66 14.11
CA ALA A 71 -19.04 4.95 13.05
C ALA A 71 -18.93 5.67 11.68
N ALA A 72 -19.06 7.00 11.66
CA ALA A 72 -18.85 7.81 10.46
C ALA A 72 -17.40 7.71 9.95
N ALA A 73 -16.42 7.77 10.85
CA ALA A 73 -15.00 7.65 10.51
C ALA A 73 -14.66 6.26 9.93
N ILE A 74 -15.22 5.19 10.50
CA ILE A 74 -15.03 3.81 10.01
C ILE A 74 -15.62 3.66 8.60
N ARG A 75 -16.89 4.08 8.39
CA ARG A 75 -17.54 3.98 7.07
C ARG A 75 -16.76 4.73 5.99
N LEU A 76 -16.29 5.93 6.32
CA LEU A 76 -15.50 6.74 5.41
C LEU A 76 -14.15 6.08 5.07
N THR A 77 -13.47 5.55 6.08
CA THR A 77 -12.16 4.89 5.95
C THR A 77 -12.27 3.63 5.12
N VAL A 78 -13.21 2.75 5.46
CA VAL A 78 -13.45 1.49 4.75
C VAL A 78 -13.93 1.77 3.33
N GLY A 79 -14.87 2.69 3.14
CA GLY A 79 -15.38 3.04 1.80
C GLY A 79 -14.28 3.61 0.89
N THR A 80 -13.43 4.50 1.42
CA THR A 80 -12.31 5.06 0.65
C THR A 80 -11.26 3.99 0.33
N ALA A 81 -10.89 3.16 1.32
CA ALA A 81 -9.93 2.08 1.12
C ALA A 81 -10.43 1.06 0.09
N LEU A 82 -11.69 0.64 0.16
CA LEU A 82 -12.31 -0.22 -0.85
C LEU A 82 -12.29 0.40 -2.25
N GLY A 83 -12.61 1.70 -2.35
CA GLY A 83 -12.56 2.42 -3.62
C GLY A 83 -11.15 2.42 -4.24
N VAL A 84 -10.13 2.72 -3.43
CA VAL A 84 -8.72 2.69 -3.88
C VAL A 84 -8.32 1.28 -4.29
N THR A 85 -8.64 0.28 -3.48
CA THR A 85 -8.29 -1.13 -3.75
C THR A 85 -8.96 -1.62 -5.03
N LEU A 86 -10.23 -1.32 -5.27
CA LEU A 86 -10.94 -1.74 -6.48
C LEU A 86 -10.28 -1.19 -7.75
N VAL A 87 -9.97 0.12 -7.74
CA VAL A 87 -9.30 0.76 -8.88
C VAL A 87 -7.91 0.18 -9.10
N ASN A 88 -7.15 -0.05 -8.02
CA ASN A 88 -5.82 -0.65 -8.11
C ASN A 88 -5.82 -2.11 -8.53
N VAL A 89 -6.84 -2.89 -8.16
CA VAL A 89 -6.99 -4.26 -8.66
C VAL A 89 -7.13 -4.25 -10.17
N VAL A 90 -8.00 -3.39 -10.72
CA VAL A 90 -8.20 -3.30 -12.16
C VAL A 90 -6.94 -2.78 -12.87
N MET A 91 -6.42 -1.62 -12.45
CA MET A 91 -5.26 -0.99 -13.09
C MET A 91 -3.99 -1.80 -12.87
N GLY A 92 -3.75 -2.31 -11.66
CA GLY A 92 -2.58 -3.11 -11.33
C GLY A 92 -2.56 -4.45 -12.05
N THR A 93 -3.71 -5.12 -12.20
CA THR A 93 -3.79 -6.36 -12.99
C THR A 93 -3.55 -6.10 -14.47
N LEU A 94 -4.09 -5.00 -15.01
CA LEU A 94 -3.87 -4.61 -16.41
C LEU A 94 -2.40 -4.25 -16.67
N ILE A 95 -1.77 -3.51 -15.76
CA ILE A 95 -0.34 -3.17 -15.84
C ILE A 95 0.49 -4.44 -15.74
N ALA A 96 0.23 -5.32 -14.77
CA ALA A 96 0.93 -6.61 -14.64
C ALA A 96 0.79 -7.46 -15.91
N TRP A 97 -0.39 -7.46 -16.53
CA TRP A 97 -0.62 -8.13 -17.80
C TRP A 97 0.30 -7.62 -18.90
N VAL A 98 0.33 -6.31 -19.12
CA VAL A 98 1.17 -5.67 -20.15
C VAL A 98 2.66 -5.91 -19.85
N LEU A 99 3.09 -5.79 -18.59
CA LEU A 99 4.49 -6.03 -18.21
C LEU A 99 4.94 -7.46 -18.49
N VAL A 100 4.09 -8.47 -18.27
CA VAL A 100 4.45 -9.88 -18.49
C VAL A 100 4.30 -10.28 -19.95
N ARG A 101 3.23 -9.85 -20.62
CA ARG A 101 2.89 -10.33 -21.97
C ARG A 101 3.58 -9.55 -23.08
N ASP A 102 3.78 -8.25 -22.93
CA ASP A 102 4.36 -7.40 -23.97
C ASP A 102 5.87 -7.19 -23.76
N ARG A 103 6.65 -7.34 -24.85
CA ARG A 103 8.09 -7.00 -24.88
C ARG A 103 8.27 -5.68 -25.61
N PHE A 104 8.35 -4.58 -24.86
CA PHE A 104 8.58 -3.23 -25.40
C PHE A 104 9.83 -2.57 -24.80
N PHE A 105 10.46 -1.67 -25.56
CA PHE A 105 11.73 -1.03 -25.20
C PHE A 105 11.66 -0.24 -23.87
N GLY A 106 10.49 0.31 -23.52
CA GLY A 106 10.26 1.07 -22.29
C GLY A 106 9.92 0.25 -21.04
N LYS A 107 9.90 -1.10 -21.12
CA LYS A 107 9.45 -1.95 -20.00
C LYS A 107 10.26 -1.70 -18.72
N ARG A 108 11.58 -1.60 -18.84
CA ARG A 108 12.47 -1.36 -17.70
C ARG A 108 12.21 -0.02 -17.03
N LEU A 109 11.87 1.03 -17.80
CA LEU A 109 11.51 2.33 -17.24
C LEU A 109 10.21 2.25 -16.45
N LEU A 110 9.21 1.52 -16.97
CA LEU A 110 7.93 1.33 -16.29
C LEU A 110 8.08 0.52 -15.00
N GLU A 111 8.88 -0.54 -15.00
CA GLU A 111 9.23 -1.31 -13.80
C GLU A 111 9.88 -0.42 -12.74
N ILE A 112 10.88 0.39 -13.12
CA ILE A 112 11.51 1.36 -12.21
C ILE A 112 10.47 2.35 -11.69
N LEU A 113 9.64 2.94 -12.56
CA LEU A 113 8.63 3.93 -12.18
C LEU A 113 7.62 3.39 -11.15
N ILE A 114 7.23 2.12 -11.29
CA ILE A 114 6.33 1.42 -10.36
C ILE A 114 7.01 1.19 -9.00
N ASP A 115 8.33 0.98 -8.97
CA ASP A 115 9.08 0.74 -7.72
C ASP A 115 9.57 2.03 -7.02
N ILE A 116 9.65 3.16 -7.73
CA ILE A 116 9.98 4.48 -7.16
C ILE A 116 9.24 4.79 -5.85
N PRO A 117 7.91 4.62 -5.71
CA PRO A 117 7.20 4.92 -4.46
C PRO A 117 7.73 4.13 -3.25
N PHE A 118 8.34 2.97 -3.44
CA PHE A 118 8.95 2.19 -2.37
C PHE A 118 10.35 2.65 -2.01
N ALA A 119 11.10 3.16 -3.00
CA ALA A 119 12.42 3.73 -2.78
C ALA A 119 12.35 5.08 -2.05
N LEU A 120 11.24 5.82 -2.20
CA LEU A 120 11.06 7.12 -1.57
C LEU A 120 10.61 6.99 -0.11
N PRO A 121 11.32 7.62 0.85
CA PRO A 121 10.83 7.77 2.21
C PRO A 121 9.50 8.54 2.22
N THR A 122 8.58 8.15 3.11
CA THR A 122 7.26 8.81 3.26
C THR A 122 7.36 10.31 3.55
N ILE A 123 8.46 10.74 4.19
CA ILE A 123 8.75 12.16 4.46
C ILE A 123 8.92 12.92 3.14
N VAL A 124 9.63 12.34 2.17
CA VAL A 124 9.86 12.96 0.85
C VAL A 124 8.54 13.07 0.09
N ALA A 125 7.68 12.04 0.16
CA ALA A 125 6.34 12.12 -0.43
C ALA A 125 5.51 13.26 0.17
N GLY A 126 5.62 13.50 1.49
CA GLY A 126 4.97 14.63 2.15
C GLY A 126 5.49 15.99 1.69
N LEU A 127 6.81 16.14 1.55
CA LEU A 127 7.43 17.37 1.05
C LEU A 127 7.10 17.63 -0.43
N VAL A 128 7.09 16.60 -1.27
CA VAL A 128 6.68 16.69 -2.67
C VAL A 128 5.21 17.07 -2.77
N LEU A 129 4.33 16.49 -1.95
CA LEU A 129 2.92 16.89 -1.95
C LEU A 129 2.74 18.34 -1.47
N LEU A 130 3.48 18.76 -0.45
CA LEU A 130 3.51 20.16 0.02
C LEU A 130 3.98 21.11 -1.09
N SER A 131 5.02 20.73 -1.83
CA SER A 131 5.60 21.55 -2.91
C SER A 131 4.73 21.54 -4.18
N LEU A 132 4.16 20.41 -4.55
CA LEU A 132 3.43 20.23 -5.81
C LEU A 132 1.98 20.71 -5.75
N TYR A 133 1.36 20.65 -4.56
CA TYR A 133 -0.02 21.08 -4.34
C TYR A 133 -0.13 22.29 -3.40
N GLY A 134 0.97 22.80 -2.86
CA GLY A 134 0.94 23.90 -1.90
C GLY A 134 0.53 25.25 -2.51
N PRO A 135 0.54 26.32 -1.70
CA PRO A 135 0.18 27.67 -2.13
C PRO A 135 1.02 28.18 -3.32
N GLU A 136 2.24 27.64 -3.51
CA GLU A 136 3.15 27.94 -4.63
C GLU A 136 3.23 26.79 -5.65
N SER A 137 2.13 26.08 -5.86
CA SER A 137 2.10 24.97 -6.83
C SER A 137 2.26 25.47 -8.27
N PRO A 138 3.21 24.92 -9.06
CA PRO A 138 3.42 25.30 -10.46
C PRO A 138 2.25 24.88 -11.38
N LEU A 139 1.36 24.02 -10.89
CA LEU A 139 0.18 23.54 -11.61
C LEU A 139 -1.04 24.45 -11.43
N GLY A 140 -1.00 25.47 -10.55
CA GLY A 140 -2.08 26.43 -10.37
C GLY A 140 -3.40 25.86 -9.84
N VAL A 141 -3.42 24.58 -9.44
CA VAL A 141 -4.60 23.92 -8.86
C VAL A 141 -4.39 23.75 -7.36
N ASP A 142 -5.11 24.54 -6.56
CA ASP A 142 -5.11 24.50 -5.10
C ASP A 142 -5.90 23.26 -4.61
N ILE A 143 -5.40 22.06 -4.92
CA ILE A 143 -5.94 20.77 -4.43
C ILE A 143 -5.31 20.44 -3.06
N HIS A 144 -4.66 21.41 -2.42
CA HIS A 144 -4.10 21.21 -1.10
C HIS A 144 -5.19 20.78 -0.13
N ASN A 145 -4.91 19.69 0.60
CA ASN A 145 -5.82 19.13 1.59
C ASN A 145 -7.19 18.63 1.04
N THR A 146 -7.30 18.36 -0.25
CA THR A 146 -8.52 17.77 -0.82
C THR A 146 -8.48 16.25 -0.74
N ARG A 147 -9.63 15.62 -0.45
CA ARG A 147 -9.82 14.17 -0.43
C ARG A 147 -9.31 13.46 -1.69
N ILE A 148 -9.37 14.14 -2.84
CA ILE A 148 -8.94 13.64 -4.14
C ILE A 148 -7.41 13.49 -4.23
N ALA A 149 -6.64 14.45 -3.70
CA ALA A 149 -5.17 14.36 -3.72
C ALA A 149 -4.67 13.18 -2.88
N VAL A 150 -5.29 12.97 -1.71
CA VAL A 150 -4.99 11.84 -0.83
C VAL A 150 -5.36 10.52 -1.50
N PHE A 151 -6.52 10.46 -2.16
CA PHE A 151 -6.96 9.29 -2.92
C PHE A 151 -5.97 8.93 -4.04
N LEU A 152 -5.56 9.89 -4.86
CA LEU A 152 -4.58 9.69 -5.94
C LEU A 152 -3.21 9.25 -5.40
N ALA A 153 -2.74 9.88 -4.33
CA ALA A 153 -1.48 9.52 -3.69
C ALA A 153 -1.49 8.06 -3.20
N PHE A 154 -2.59 7.63 -2.57
CA PHE A 154 -2.72 6.24 -2.15
C PHE A 154 -2.83 5.28 -3.31
N LEU A 155 -3.54 5.66 -4.37
CA LEU A 155 -3.63 4.87 -5.59
C LEU A 155 -2.22 4.59 -6.12
N PHE A 156 -1.39 5.63 -6.26
CA PHE A 156 0.00 5.50 -6.70
C PHE A 156 0.87 4.62 -5.76
N VAL A 157 0.78 4.82 -4.44
CA VAL A 157 1.58 4.06 -3.47
C VAL A 157 1.16 2.59 -3.35
N THR A 158 -0.12 2.28 -3.58
CA THR A 158 -0.66 0.91 -3.39
C THR A 158 -0.72 0.10 -4.68
N LEU A 159 -0.72 0.73 -5.84
CA LEU A 159 -0.61 0.10 -7.16
C LEU A 159 0.54 -0.93 -7.26
N PRO A 160 1.80 -0.63 -6.85
CA PRO A 160 2.90 -1.55 -7.07
C PRO A 160 2.79 -2.83 -6.22
N PHE A 161 2.01 -2.82 -5.11
CA PHE A 161 1.72 -4.04 -4.35
C PHE A 161 0.87 -5.02 -5.16
N ILE A 162 -0.13 -4.53 -5.90
CA ILE A 162 -0.94 -5.39 -6.78
C ILE A 162 -0.08 -5.93 -7.90
N VAL A 163 0.72 -5.07 -8.54
CA VAL A 163 1.59 -5.50 -9.65
C VAL A 163 2.56 -6.57 -9.17
N ARG A 164 3.24 -6.37 -8.03
CA ARG A 164 4.22 -7.31 -7.48
C ARG A 164 3.64 -8.65 -7.00
N THR A 165 2.34 -8.70 -6.70
CA THR A 165 1.66 -9.95 -6.31
C THR A 165 1.12 -10.71 -7.52
N VAL A 166 0.60 -10.02 -8.53
CA VAL A 166 0.04 -10.62 -9.74
C VAL A 166 1.12 -11.03 -10.75
N GLN A 167 2.15 -10.21 -10.92
CA GLN A 167 3.23 -10.42 -11.91
C GLN A 167 3.93 -11.79 -11.80
N PRO A 168 4.40 -12.26 -10.63
CA PRO A 168 5.09 -13.55 -10.55
C PRO A 168 4.16 -14.73 -10.89
N VAL A 169 2.90 -14.68 -10.48
CA VAL A 169 1.90 -15.72 -10.78
C VAL A 169 1.58 -15.74 -12.26
N LEU A 170 1.44 -14.56 -12.87
CA LEU A 170 1.21 -14.46 -14.31
C LEU A 170 2.43 -14.89 -15.13
N ALA A 171 3.64 -14.67 -14.63
CA ALA A 171 4.86 -15.15 -15.28
C ALA A 171 5.04 -16.67 -15.16
N GLU A 172 4.57 -17.27 -14.05
CA GLU A 172 4.57 -18.72 -13.84
C GLU A 172 3.51 -19.44 -14.70
N LEU A 173 2.36 -18.80 -14.95
CA LEU A 173 1.44 -19.19 -16.01
C LEU A 173 2.05 -18.88 -17.38
N ASP A 174 3.04 -19.68 -17.75
CA ASP A 174 3.76 -19.51 -19.00
C ASP A 174 2.89 -19.88 -20.22
N LYS A 175 3.40 -19.56 -21.41
CA LYS A 175 2.75 -19.83 -22.70
C LYS A 175 2.23 -21.26 -22.85
N GLU A 176 2.79 -22.24 -22.17
CA GLU A 176 2.36 -23.65 -22.23
C GLU A 176 0.86 -23.83 -21.95
N VAL A 177 0.30 -23.10 -20.98
CA VAL A 177 -1.14 -23.21 -20.65
C VAL A 177 -2.00 -22.57 -21.75
N GLU A 178 -1.53 -21.48 -22.35
CA GLU A 178 -2.20 -20.83 -23.47
C GLU A 178 -2.07 -21.63 -24.78
N GLU A 179 -0.93 -22.27 -25.01
CA GLU A 179 -0.65 -23.13 -26.16
C GLU A 179 -1.49 -24.41 -26.08
N ALA A 180 -1.62 -25.02 -24.91
CA ALA A 180 -2.52 -26.16 -24.69
C ALA A 180 -3.98 -25.80 -24.96
N ALA A 181 -4.44 -24.64 -24.48
CA ALA A 181 -5.79 -24.14 -24.75
C ALA A 181 -6.00 -23.80 -26.25
N ALA A 182 -4.97 -23.26 -26.91
CA ALA A 182 -5.00 -22.99 -28.35
C ALA A 182 -5.04 -24.28 -29.18
N SER A 183 -4.32 -25.33 -28.78
CA SER A 183 -4.41 -26.66 -29.41
C SER A 183 -5.79 -27.30 -29.26
N LEU A 184 -6.52 -26.99 -28.19
CA LEU A 184 -7.93 -27.38 -27.98
C LEU A 184 -8.93 -26.48 -28.74
N GLY A 185 -8.46 -25.52 -29.54
CA GLY A 185 -9.30 -24.63 -30.36
C GLY A 185 -9.93 -23.45 -29.60
N ALA A 186 -9.50 -23.17 -28.38
CA ALA A 186 -10.04 -22.05 -27.61
C ALA A 186 -9.57 -20.69 -28.18
N SER A 187 -10.49 -19.73 -28.28
CA SER A 187 -10.16 -18.35 -28.66
C SER A 187 -9.42 -17.64 -27.52
N ARG A 188 -8.55 -16.65 -27.84
CA ARG A 188 -7.76 -15.90 -26.85
C ARG A 188 -8.59 -15.31 -25.72
N PHE A 189 -9.79 -14.82 -26.02
CA PHE A 189 -10.70 -14.27 -25.02
C PHE A 189 -11.28 -15.36 -24.09
N THR A 190 -11.53 -16.56 -24.63
CA THR A 190 -12.00 -17.71 -23.84
C THR A 190 -10.89 -18.21 -22.91
N THR A 191 -9.65 -18.31 -23.42
CA THR A 191 -8.48 -18.69 -22.63
C THR A 191 -8.25 -17.70 -21.49
N PHE A 192 -8.31 -16.39 -21.77
CA PHE A 192 -8.18 -15.35 -20.75
C PHE A 192 -9.22 -15.50 -19.64
N ARG A 193 -10.51 -15.51 -19.99
CA ARG A 193 -11.59 -15.47 -18.98
C ARG A 193 -11.76 -16.79 -18.23
N ARG A 194 -11.50 -17.93 -18.88
CA ARG A 194 -11.82 -19.26 -18.34
C ARG A 194 -10.62 -20.00 -17.76
N VAL A 195 -9.41 -19.64 -18.17
CA VAL A 195 -8.17 -20.31 -17.71
C VAL A 195 -7.32 -19.35 -16.89
N ILE A 196 -7.05 -18.16 -17.41
CA ILE A 196 -6.08 -17.23 -16.79
C ILE A 196 -6.69 -16.42 -15.64
N LEU A 197 -7.93 -15.93 -15.80
CA LEU A 197 -8.60 -15.18 -14.75
C LEU A 197 -8.77 -16.01 -13.45
N PRO A 198 -9.29 -17.25 -13.46
CA PRO A 198 -9.44 -18.03 -12.23
C PRO A 198 -8.11 -18.40 -11.57
N SER A 199 -7.05 -18.67 -12.33
CA SER A 199 -5.72 -18.94 -11.76
C SER A 199 -5.08 -17.69 -11.14
N LEU A 200 -5.39 -16.50 -11.66
CA LEU A 200 -4.94 -15.23 -11.09
C LEU A 200 -5.79 -14.75 -9.90
N THR A 201 -7.03 -15.23 -9.73
CA THR A 201 -7.88 -14.81 -8.61
C THR A 201 -7.22 -14.88 -7.22
N PRO A 202 -6.51 -15.95 -6.81
CA PRO A 202 -5.84 -15.97 -5.50
C PRO A 202 -4.75 -14.92 -5.38
N ALA A 203 -4.02 -14.63 -6.46
CA ALA A 203 -2.98 -13.60 -6.49
C ALA A 203 -3.58 -12.19 -6.38
N ILE A 204 -4.65 -11.93 -7.14
CA ILE A 204 -5.39 -10.68 -7.10
C ILE A 204 -6.03 -10.46 -5.72
N ALA A 205 -6.59 -11.51 -5.11
CA ALA A 205 -7.18 -11.44 -3.77
C ALA A 205 -6.12 -11.12 -2.70
N ALA A 206 -4.95 -11.74 -2.77
CA ALA A 206 -3.83 -11.44 -1.87
C ALA A 206 -3.33 -10.00 -2.04
N GLY A 207 -3.16 -9.53 -3.27
CA GLY A 207 -2.83 -8.14 -3.57
C GLY A 207 -3.89 -7.16 -3.05
N ALA A 208 -5.16 -7.46 -3.31
CA ALA A 208 -6.28 -6.65 -2.85
C ALA A 208 -6.32 -6.53 -1.32
N ALA A 209 -6.11 -7.64 -0.60
CA ALA A 209 -6.04 -7.66 0.85
C ALA A 209 -4.89 -6.77 1.39
N LEU A 210 -3.71 -6.83 0.77
CA LEU A 210 -2.56 -5.99 1.13
C LEU A 210 -2.82 -4.51 0.85
N SER A 211 -3.38 -4.19 -0.32
CA SER A 211 -3.77 -2.81 -0.68
C SER A 211 -4.80 -2.26 0.29
N PHE A 212 -5.83 -3.04 0.62
CA PHE A 212 -6.88 -2.65 1.55
C PHE A 212 -6.33 -2.41 2.96
N ALA A 213 -5.49 -3.32 3.47
CA ALA A 213 -4.84 -3.18 4.77
C ALA A 213 -4.00 -1.90 4.86
N ARG A 214 -3.31 -1.52 3.78
CA ARG A 214 -2.50 -0.30 3.73
C ARG A 214 -3.35 0.98 3.60
N GLY A 215 -4.44 0.91 2.84
CA GLY A 215 -5.40 2.01 2.66
C GLY A 215 -6.16 2.34 3.94
N SER A 216 -6.60 1.33 4.69
CA SER A 216 -7.31 1.51 5.96
C SER A 216 -6.40 2.10 7.04
N ALA A 217 -5.16 1.62 7.15
CA ALA A 217 -4.18 2.12 8.13
C ALA A 217 -3.84 3.61 7.92
N SER A 218 -3.76 4.05 6.67
CA SER A 218 -3.32 5.41 6.35
C SER A 218 -4.46 6.43 6.46
N THR A 219 -5.69 6.05 6.07
CA THR A 219 -6.85 6.95 6.08
C THR A 219 -7.25 7.39 7.49
N ALA A 220 -7.03 6.55 8.50
CA ALA A 220 -7.27 6.90 9.90
C ALA A 220 -6.48 8.15 10.33
N ARG A 221 -5.20 8.26 9.93
CA ARG A 221 -4.33 9.40 10.25
C ARG A 221 -4.84 10.72 9.65
N TRP A 222 -5.47 10.67 8.48
CA TRP A 222 -6.01 11.85 7.80
C TRP A 222 -7.38 12.24 8.34
N CYS A 223 -8.21 11.26 8.72
CA CYS A 223 -9.50 11.53 9.37
C CYS A 223 -9.35 12.08 10.80
N SER A 224 -8.24 11.77 11.49
CA SER A 224 -7.87 12.41 12.77
C SER A 224 -7.66 13.91 12.65
N CYS A 225 -7.49 14.44 11.43
CA CYS A 225 -7.58 15.86 11.16
C CYS A 225 -9.06 16.18 10.90
N PRO A 226 -9.82 16.69 11.90
CA PRO A 226 -11.20 17.04 11.66
C PRO A 226 -11.24 18.05 10.52
N ALA A 227 -11.98 17.72 9.46
CA ALA A 227 -12.26 18.62 8.33
C ALA A 227 -12.87 19.98 8.76
N THR A 228 -13.19 20.12 10.06
CA THR A 228 -13.64 21.35 10.73
C THR A 228 -12.51 22.29 11.16
N CYS A 229 -11.24 21.88 11.15
CA CYS A 229 -10.12 22.81 11.19
C CYS A 229 -9.98 23.47 9.81
N ARG A 230 -11.00 24.28 9.48
CA ARG A 230 -10.91 25.37 8.53
C ARG A 230 -9.72 26.19 8.99
N CYS A 231 -8.55 25.95 8.39
CA CYS A 231 -7.44 26.87 8.43
C CYS A 231 -8.01 28.22 7.97
N VAL A 232 -8.34 29.08 8.93
CA VAL A 232 -8.58 30.49 8.66
C VAL A 232 -7.28 30.99 8.08
N ARG A 233 -7.27 31.07 6.75
CA ARG A 233 -6.28 31.74 5.93
C ARG A 233 -6.15 33.16 6.48
N ARG A 234 -5.18 33.41 7.37
CA ARG A 234 -4.74 34.79 7.62
C ARG A 234 -4.03 35.23 6.34
N SER A 235 -4.74 35.95 5.49
CA SER A 235 -4.17 36.61 4.32
C SER A 235 -3.04 37.54 4.75
N PRO A 236 -1.91 37.58 4.03
CA PRO A 236 -0.98 38.68 4.16
C PRO A 236 -1.60 39.89 3.44
N ARG A 237 -2.28 40.77 4.18
CA ARG A 237 -2.60 42.12 3.67
C ARG A 237 -1.64 43.12 4.28
N SER A 238 -0.88 43.73 3.37
CA SER A 238 -0.28 45.06 3.42
C SER A 238 0.67 45.36 4.59
N ALA A 239 1.95 45.18 4.31
CA ALA A 239 2.94 46.18 4.71
C ALA A 239 2.62 47.50 3.98
N SER A 240 1.98 48.45 4.66
CA SER A 240 2.19 49.88 4.45
C SER A 240 1.42 50.72 5.49
N SER A 241 2.13 51.70 6.04
CA SER A 241 1.67 52.89 6.76
C SER A 241 1.50 52.85 8.30
N ALA A 242 2.14 53.86 8.91
CA ALA A 242 1.83 54.54 10.16
C ALA A 242 2.03 53.75 11.47
N ALA A 243 3.09 54.00 12.25
CA ALA A 243 3.26 55.19 13.12
C ALA A 243 2.14 55.33 14.18
N SER A 244 2.56 55.23 15.44
CA SER A 244 1.91 55.74 16.67
C SER A 244 0.45 55.34 16.95
N ARG A 245 0.27 54.38 17.88
CA ARG A 245 -0.62 54.53 19.05
C ARG A 245 -0.55 53.33 20.01
N THR A 246 -0.12 53.65 21.24
CA THR A 246 -0.39 52.92 22.48
C THR A 246 -1.88 52.87 22.75
N THR A 247 -2.55 51.71 22.71
CA THR A 247 -3.80 51.48 23.48
C THR A 247 -4.17 49.99 23.57
N THR A 248 -4.19 49.49 24.81
CA THR A 248 -5.07 48.44 25.36
C THR A 248 -5.22 47.10 24.62
N TRP A 249 -4.56 46.07 25.18
CA TRP A 249 -4.87 44.66 24.96
C TRP A 249 -6.19 44.29 25.66
N THR A 250 -7.30 44.26 24.94
CA THR A 250 -8.50 43.54 25.36
C THR A 250 -8.37 42.06 24.98
N ALA A 251 -8.34 41.18 25.99
CA ALA A 251 -8.30 39.74 25.81
C ALA A 251 -9.61 39.22 25.18
N PRO A 252 -9.56 38.36 24.14
CA PRO A 252 -10.73 37.64 23.65
C PRO A 252 -11.09 36.46 24.59
N PRO A 253 -12.37 36.03 24.65
CA PRO A 253 -12.85 35.00 25.57
C PRO A 253 -12.27 33.61 25.25
N PRO A 254 -12.21 32.69 26.22
CA PRO A 254 -11.62 31.37 26.03
C PRO A 254 -12.56 30.50 25.19
N SER A 255 -12.17 30.18 23.97
CA SER A 255 -12.79 29.12 23.16
C SER A 255 -11.89 27.87 23.17
N PRO A 256 -12.48 26.66 23.08
CA PRO A 256 -11.88 25.44 23.62
C PRO A 256 -10.70 25.01 22.77
N ARG A 257 -9.55 24.93 23.43
CA ARG A 257 -8.30 24.44 22.88
C ARG A 257 -8.47 22.99 22.44
N CYS A 258 -8.20 22.74 21.16
CA CYS A 258 -7.72 21.45 20.67
C CYS A 258 -6.43 21.11 21.46
N CYS A 259 -6.57 20.29 22.49
CA CYS A 259 -5.45 19.69 23.19
C CYS A 259 -4.81 18.62 22.30
N TRP A 260 -3.68 18.97 21.68
CA TRP A 260 -2.64 18.01 21.33
C TRP A 260 -1.44 18.32 22.25
N PRO A 261 -1.27 17.65 23.40
CA PRO A 261 -0.01 17.73 24.09
C PRO A 261 0.95 16.75 23.41
N SER A 262 1.88 17.30 22.62
CA SER A 262 3.17 16.67 22.42
C SER A 262 3.79 16.46 23.79
N ARG A 263 3.86 15.21 24.27
CA ARG A 263 4.72 14.87 25.41
C ARG A 263 5.93 14.12 24.90
N SER A 264 7.00 14.87 24.77
CA SER A 264 8.37 14.43 24.96
C SER A 264 8.51 13.73 26.31
N ARG A 265 8.98 12.50 26.27
CA ARG A 265 10.01 11.95 27.16
C ARG A 265 10.81 10.94 26.36
#